data_AF-A0A924M3F6-F1
#
_entry.id   AF-A0A924M3F6-F1
#
_cell.length_a   1.000
_cell.length_b   1.000
_cell.length_c   1.000
_cell.angle_alpha   90.00
_cell.angle_beta   90.00
_cell.angle_gamma   90.00
#
_symmetry.space_group_name_H-M   'P 1'
#
loop_
_entity.id
_entity.type
_entity.pdbx_description
1 polymer ?
#
loop_
_entity_poly.entity_id
_entity_poly.type
_entity_poly.pdbx_seq_one_letter_code
_entity_poly.pdbx_strand_id
1 'polypeptide(L)'
;MMKKTVVVGLVLSLLASCGGGGGGADASVKGFLDSMKSGQFDKMAQYAEGSNGQSISNSLNKMPKDQRDLVGLMFSKLNYKIIKTDVQGDNATVALTLTNTDMKAVMAKVMVDMVPAMMSAKNKTAAEQQTIASDLFKKTLNDGANKTTSTDTSVKVKKISGKWQIAKDGNKAFGAAFLGGLRDLGALAQ
;
A
#
# COMPACT_ATOMS: atom_id res chain seq x y z
N MET A 1 -21.27 59.30 -4.77
CA MET A 1 -19.92 58.68 -4.73
C MET A 1 -20.10 57.18 -4.62
N MET A 2 -19.56 56.42 -5.58
CA MET A 2 -19.59 54.95 -5.62
C MET A 2 -18.57 54.33 -4.63
N LYS A 3 -18.74 53.01 -4.40
CA LYS A 3 -17.75 51.99 -3.93
C LYS A 3 -17.84 51.71 -2.43
N LYS A 4 -17.99 50.47 -1.93
CA LYS A 4 -17.94 49.11 -2.49
C LYS A 4 -18.72 48.19 -1.55
N THR A 5 -19.63 47.38 -2.08
CA THR A 5 -20.16 46.19 -1.43
C THR A 5 -19.04 45.16 -1.32
N VAL A 6 -18.65 44.82 -0.10
CA VAL A 6 -17.72 43.70 0.15
C VAL A 6 -18.58 42.44 0.34
N VAL A 7 -18.71 41.69 -0.76
CA VAL A 7 -19.13 40.30 -0.74
C VAL A 7 -17.91 39.47 -0.34
N VAL A 8 -17.89 38.96 0.89
CA VAL A 8 -17.02 37.86 1.32
C VAL A 8 -17.99 36.93 2.01
N GLY A 9 -18.39 35.80 1.44
CA GLY A 9 -17.54 34.82 0.77
C GLY A 9 -17.97 33.50 1.40
N LEU A 10 -19.15 33.04 0.97
CA LEU A 10 -19.71 31.72 1.23
C LEU A 10 -18.63 30.65 1.03
N VAL A 11 -18.48 29.75 2.01
CA VAL A 11 -18.46 28.29 1.88
C VAL A 11 -18.16 27.75 3.28
N LEU A 12 -19.24 27.57 4.03
CA LEU A 12 -19.27 26.80 5.27
C LEU A 12 -19.71 25.38 4.90
N SER A 13 -18.99 24.38 5.42
CA SER A 13 -19.45 23.00 5.66
C SER A 13 -19.88 22.13 4.48
N LEU A 14 -18.97 21.27 4.02
CA LEU A 14 -19.30 19.96 3.46
C LEU A 14 -18.45 18.87 4.14
N LEU A 15 -18.75 18.62 5.41
CA LEU A 15 -18.39 17.38 6.10
C LEU A 15 -19.68 16.59 6.33
N ALA A 16 -20.04 15.71 5.40
CA ALA A 16 -20.88 14.52 5.63
C ALA A 16 -21.11 13.77 4.32
N SER A 17 -20.23 12.83 3.99
CA SER A 17 -20.61 11.68 3.16
C SER A 17 -19.79 10.48 3.61
N CYS A 18 -20.26 9.89 4.70
CA CYS A 18 -19.80 8.62 5.23
C CYS A 18 -20.74 7.55 4.68
N GLY A 19 -20.24 6.68 3.80
CA GLY A 19 -20.99 5.53 3.28
C GLY A 19 -20.95 5.41 1.75
N GLY A 20 -19.99 4.65 1.22
CA GLY A 20 -20.03 4.13 -0.15
C GLY A 20 -19.51 5.08 -1.24
N GLY A 21 -18.20 5.08 -1.48
CA GLY A 21 -17.63 5.51 -2.77
C GLY A 21 -17.70 7.00 -3.15
N GLY A 22 -18.15 7.88 -2.25
CA GLY A 22 -18.30 9.33 -2.49
C GLY A 22 -17.48 10.23 -1.55
N GLY A 23 -16.31 9.78 -1.09
CA GLY A 23 -15.37 10.61 -0.33
C GLY A 23 -14.39 11.38 -1.23
N GLY A 24 -13.70 12.38 -0.69
CA GLY A 24 -12.65 13.14 -1.40
C GLY A 24 -11.46 12.28 -1.85
N ALA A 25 -10.50 12.89 -2.56
CA ALA A 25 -9.32 12.19 -3.06
C ALA A 25 -8.51 11.48 -1.94
N ASP A 26 -8.44 12.10 -0.77
CA ASP A 26 -7.83 11.55 0.44
C ASP A 26 -8.56 10.32 0.98
N ALA A 27 -9.89 10.33 0.96
CA ALA A 27 -10.72 9.19 1.37
C ALA A 27 -10.53 7.99 0.42
N SER A 28 -10.33 8.22 -0.88
CA SER A 28 -9.99 7.17 -1.84
C SER A 28 -8.65 6.52 -1.51
N VAL A 29 -7.62 7.33 -1.24
CA VAL A 29 -6.30 6.83 -0.83
C VAL A 29 -6.36 6.08 0.51
N LYS A 30 -7.11 6.60 1.49
CA LYS A 30 -7.39 5.91 2.76
C LYS A 30 -8.02 4.55 2.53
N GLY A 31 -9.10 4.51 1.76
CA GLY A 31 -9.82 3.27 1.45
C GLY A 31 -8.94 2.22 0.77
N PHE A 32 -8.07 2.64 -0.16
CA PHE A 32 -7.07 1.76 -0.76
C PHE A 32 -6.12 1.18 0.29
N LEU A 33 -5.49 2.04 1.11
CA LEU A 33 -4.50 1.64 2.11
C LEU A 33 -5.11 0.77 3.22
N ASP A 34 -6.31 1.10 3.69
CA ASP A 34 -7.04 0.35 4.71
C ASP A 34 -7.48 -1.03 4.19
N SER A 35 -7.94 -1.09 2.93
CA SER A 35 -8.28 -2.36 2.29
C SER A 35 -7.05 -3.27 2.13
N MET A 36 -5.90 -2.70 1.78
CA MET A 36 -4.64 -3.46 1.71
C MET A 36 -4.20 -3.96 3.08
N LYS A 37 -4.21 -3.08 4.09
CA LYS A 37 -3.84 -3.40 5.48
C LYS A 37 -4.69 -4.53 6.06
N SER A 38 -5.98 -4.55 5.71
CA SER A 38 -6.94 -5.56 6.19
C SER A 38 -7.07 -6.78 5.27
N GLY A 39 -6.28 -6.88 4.20
CA GLY A 39 -6.35 -7.99 3.24
C GLY A 39 -7.64 -8.05 2.40
N GLN A 40 -8.42 -6.97 2.36
CA GLN A 40 -9.67 -6.86 1.60
C GLN A 40 -9.37 -6.44 0.14
N PHE A 41 -8.65 -7.28 -0.61
CA PHE A 41 -8.15 -6.95 -1.95
C PHE A 41 -9.25 -6.60 -2.97
N ASP A 42 -10.43 -7.21 -2.86
CA ASP A 42 -11.58 -6.86 -3.68
C ASP A 42 -12.09 -5.44 -3.41
N LYS A 43 -12.05 -5.00 -2.15
CA LYS A 43 -12.36 -3.62 -1.79
C LYS A 43 -11.27 -2.67 -2.21
N MET A 44 -10.00 -3.09 -2.19
CA MET A 44 -8.90 -2.26 -2.70
C MET A 44 -9.10 -1.90 -4.17
N ALA A 45 -9.54 -2.85 -4.99
CA ALA A 45 -9.70 -2.67 -6.44
C ALA A 45 -10.60 -1.49 -6.83
N GLN A 46 -11.61 -1.16 -6.02
CA GLN A 46 -12.54 -0.07 -6.31
C GLN A 46 -11.87 1.32 -6.34
N TYR A 47 -10.71 1.44 -5.67
CA TYR A 47 -9.96 2.69 -5.54
C TYR A 47 -8.89 2.87 -6.60
N ALA A 48 -8.68 1.92 -7.52
CA ALA A 48 -7.70 2.05 -8.59
C ALA A 48 -8.37 2.35 -9.94
N GLU A 49 -7.74 3.20 -10.75
CA GLU A 49 -8.21 3.56 -12.09
C GLU A 49 -8.21 2.35 -13.05
N GLY A 50 -9.28 2.23 -13.83
CA GLY A 50 -9.40 1.26 -14.92
C GLY A 50 -9.41 -0.20 -14.44
N SER A 51 -8.92 -1.10 -15.30
CA SER A 51 -8.84 -2.53 -14.99
C SER A 51 -7.68 -2.89 -14.05
N ASN A 52 -6.85 -1.92 -13.64
CA ASN A 52 -5.68 -2.19 -12.80
C ASN A 52 -6.07 -2.75 -11.43
N GLY A 53 -7.09 -2.17 -10.79
CA GLY A 53 -7.60 -2.65 -9.51
C GLY A 53 -8.10 -4.09 -9.60
N GLN A 54 -8.96 -4.38 -10.58
CA GLN A 54 -9.48 -5.72 -10.83
C GLN A 54 -8.37 -6.70 -11.22
N SER A 55 -7.39 -6.30 -12.02
CA SER A 55 -6.27 -7.15 -12.42
C SER A 55 -5.42 -7.55 -11.20
N ILE A 56 -5.10 -6.59 -10.33
CA ILE A 56 -4.37 -6.86 -9.08
C ILE A 56 -5.20 -7.75 -8.15
N SER A 57 -6.49 -7.43 -7.93
CA SER A 57 -7.35 -8.25 -7.07
C SER A 57 -7.50 -9.67 -7.58
N ASN A 58 -7.76 -9.84 -8.88
CA ASN A 58 -7.87 -11.16 -9.51
C ASN A 58 -6.57 -11.95 -9.37
N SER A 59 -5.41 -11.31 -9.52
CA SER A 59 -4.11 -11.95 -9.34
C SER A 59 -3.92 -12.41 -7.89
N LEU A 60 -4.26 -11.56 -6.91
CA LEU A 60 -4.18 -11.89 -5.49
C LEU A 60 -5.19 -12.98 -5.06
N ASN A 61 -6.39 -12.97 -5.64
CA ASN A 61 -7.43 -13.95 -5.32
C ASN A 61 -7.16 -15.33 -5.92
N LYS A 62 -6.45 -15.39 -7.06
CA LYS A 62 -5.99 -16.64 -7.68
C LYS A 62 -4.80 -17.27 -6.95
N MET A 63 -4.12 -16.53 -6.06
CA MET A 63 -3.03 -17.10 -5.28
C MET A 63 -3.56 -18.17 -4.30
N PRO A 64 -2.77 -19.23 -4.04
CA PRO A 64 -2.98 -20.12 -2.91
C PRO A 64 -3.18 -19.32 -1.61
N LYS A 65 -4.04 -19.83 -0.72
CA LYS A 65 -4.44 -19.12 0.51
C LYS A 65 -3.23 -18.70 1.36
N ASP A 66 -2.25 -19.58 1.50
CA ASP A 66 -1.02 -19.35 2.25
C ASP A 66 -0.18 -18.20 1.67
N GLN A 67 -0.12 -18.07 0.35
CA GLN A 67 0.55 -16.96 -0.33
C GLN A 67 -0.23 -15.65 -0.16
N ARG A 68 -1.56 -15.71 -0.27
CA ARG A 68 -2.41 -14.53 -0.06
C ARG A 68 -2.35 -14.03 1.39
N ASP A 69 -2.36 -14.95 2.35
CA ASP A 69 -2.22 -14.63 3.78
C ASP A 69 -0.84 -14.01 4.06
N LEU A 70 0.21 -14.48 3.38
CA LEU A 70 1.55 -13.87 3.46
C LEU A 70 1.55 -12.44 2.91
N VAL A 71 0.89 -12.18 1.78
CA VAL A 71 0.71 -10.82 1.25
C VAL A 71 0.00 -9.93 2.27
N GLY A 72 -1.09 -10.40 2.86
CA GLY A 72 -1.78 -9.67 3.93
C GLY A 72 -0.85 -9.36 5.11
N LEU A 73 -0.01 -10.32 5.50
CA LEU A 73 0.94 -10.14 6.60
C LEU A 73 1.97 -9.04 6.31
N MET A 74 2.48 -8.95 5.08
CA MET A 74 3.43 -7.90 4.66
C MET A 74 2.89 -6.47 4.85
N PHE A 75 1.56 -6.29 4.79
CA PHE A 75 0.91 -4.99 4.92
C PHE A 75 0.13 -4.83 6.23
N SER A 76 0.10 -5.84 7.11
CA SER A 76 -0.64 -5.80 8.37
C SER A 76 -0.17 -4.67 9.30
N LYS A 77 1.13 -4.36 9.27
CA LYS A 77 1.78 -3.28 10.03
C LYS A 77 1.82 -1.94 9.27
N LEU A 78 1.19 -1.86 8.09
CA LEU A 78 1.10 -0.63 7.33
C LEU A 78 0.39 0.44 8.16
N ASN A 79 1.02 1.60 8.24
CA ASN A 79 0.46 2.81 8.81
C ASN A 79 0.73 3.99 7.89
N TYR A 80 -0.10 5.02 7.98
CA TYR A 80 0.06 6.18 7.12
C TYR A 80 -0.52 7.44 7.76
N LYS A 81 0.03 8.58 7.36
CA LYS A 81 -0.44 9.90 7.75
C LYS A 81 -0.60 10.76 6.51
N ILE A 82 -1.82 11.17 6.20
CA ILE A 82 -2.05 12.17 5.15
C ILE A 82 -1.56 13.53 5.66
N ILE A 83 -0.70 14.17 4.88
CA ILE A 83 -0.11 15.48 5.18
C ILE A 83 -0.93 16.58 4.53
N LYS A 84 -1.25 16.42 3.24
CA LYS A 84 -1.98 17.42 2.45
C LYS A 84 -2.70 16.74 1.29
N THR A 85 -3.84 17.32 0.91
CA THR A 85 -4.54 17.01 -0.33
C THR A 85 -4.67 18.28 -1.15
N ASP A 86 -4.17 18.26 -2.38
CA ASP A 86 -4.29 19.35 -3.34
C ASP A 86 -5.22 18.92 -4.48
N VAL A 87 -6.34 19.62 -4.67
CA VAL A 87 -7.37 19.28 -5.65
C VAL A 87 -7.40 20.33 -6.76
N GLN A 88 -7.29 19.87 -8.00
CA GLN A 88 -7.28 20.69 -9.21
C GLN A 88 -8.26 20.10 -10.24
N GLY A 89 -9.52 20.54 -10.15
CA GLY A 89 -10.61 19.98 -10.96
C GLY A 89 -10.81 18.49 -10.70
N ASP A 90 -10.71 17.69 -11.76
CA ASP A 90 -10.83 16.22 -11.68
C ASP A 90 -9.51 15.50 -11.35
N ASN A 91 -8.46 16.25 -10.99
CA ASN A 91 -7.18 15.68 -10.56
C ASN A 91 -6.89 16.09 -9.12
N ALA A 92 -6.18 15.25 -8.38
CA ALA A 92 -5.70 15.58 -7.06
C ALA A 92 -4.35 14.91 -6.77
N THR A 93 -3.58 15.53 -5.88
CA THR A 93 -2.37 14.95 -5.30
C THR A 93 -2.54 14.85 -3.79
N VAL A 94 -2.44 13.62 -3.27
CA VAL A 94 -2.48 13.33 -1.83
C VAL A 94 -1.06 13.07 -1.35
N ALA A 95 -0.49 14.01 -0.61
CA ALA A 95 0.80 13.83 0.06
C ALA A 95 0.60 13.09 1.38
N LEU A 96 1.39 12.04 1.62
CA LEU A 96 1.34 11.24 2.84
C LEU A 96 2.72 10.73 3.25
N THR A 97 2.87 10.46 4.54
CA THR A 97 3.94 9.61 5.07
C THR A 97 3.40 8.19 5.15
N LEU A 98 4.05 7.25 4.47
CA LEU A 98 3.82 5.81 4.64
C LEU A 98 4.80 5.24 5.65
N THR A 99 4.34 4.37 6.53
CA THR A 99 5.20 3.62 7.45
C THR A 99 4.86 2.14 7.34
N ASN A 100 5.86 1.30 7.12
CA ASN A 100 5.67 -0.15 7.12
C ASN A 100 6.92 -0.83 7.68
N THR A 101 6.83 -2.14 7.90
CA THR A 101 7.99 -2.99 8.16
C THR A 101 9.08 -2.73 7.13
N ASP A 102 10.32 -2.59 7.59
CA ASP A 102 11.50 -2.50 6.73
C ASP A 102 11.74 -3.87 6.08
N MET A 103 11.16 -4.05 4.89
CA MET A 103 11.21 -5.33 4.18
C MET A 103 12.62 -5.64 3.68
N LYS A 104 13.49 -4.63 3.52
CA LYS A 104 14.91 -4.83 3.23
C LYS A 104 15.61 -5.48 4.43
N ALA A 105 15.37 -4.99 5.64
CA ALA A 105 15.92 -5.59 6.86
C ALA A 105 15.38 -7.02 7.09
N VAL A 106 14.07 -7.24 6.85
CA VAL A 106 13.47 -8.58 6.94
C VAL A 106 14.11 -9.54 5.94
N MET A 107 14.22 -9.17 4.68
CA MET A 107 14.86 -10.01 3.65
C MET A 107 16.33 -10.30 3.96
N ALA A 108 17.09 -9.31 4.41
CA ALA A 108 18.48 -9.51 4.81
C ALA A 108 18.60 -10.55 5.94
N LYS A 109 17.73 -10.46 6.95
CA LYS A 109 17.68 -11.44 8.05
C LYS A 109 17.27 -12.84 7.56
N VAL A 110 16.27 -12.94 6.69
CA VAL A 110 15.89 -14.22 6.07
C VAL A 110 17.06 -14.85 5.33
N MET A 111 17.81 -14.09 4.52
CA MET A 111 18.96 -14.65 3.79
C MET A 111 20.04 -15.19 4.73
N VAL A 112 20.33 -14.47 5.82
CA VAL A 112 21.29 -14.92 6.85
C VAL A 112 20.81 -16.20 7.53
N ASP A 113 19.55 -16.26 7.93
CA ASP A 113 18.98 -17.41 8.65
C ASP A 113 18.66 -18.60 7.71
N MET A 114 18.55 -18.36 6.40
CA MET A 114 18.23 -19.38 5.40
C MET A 114 19.42 -20.32 5.17
N VAL A 115 20.65 -19.83 5.22
CA VAL A 115 21.86 -20.66 5.05
C VAL A 115 21.91 -21.82 6.06
N PRO A 116 21.86 -21.59 7.39
CA PRO A 116 21.85 -22.69 8.36
C PRO A 116 20.57 -23.53 8.29
N ALA A 117 19.42 -22.94 7.94
CA ALA A 117 18.17 -23.68 7.78
C ALA A 117 18.26 -24.70 6.62
N MET A 118 18.85 -24.30 5.48
CA MET A 118 19.04 -25.17 4.33
C MET A 118 20.11 -26.24 4.57
N MET A 119 21.19 -25.92 5.28
CA MET A 119 22.18 -26.92 5.71
C MET A 119 21.55 -28.02 6.57
N SER A 120 20.64 -27.63 7.47
CA SER A 120 19.87 -28.56 8.31
C SER A 120 18.82 -29.36 7.51
N ALA A 121 18.39 -28.82 6.36
CA ALA A 121 17.39 -29.40 5.48
C ALA A 121 17.98 -30.17 4.28
N LYS A 122 19.31 -30.36 4.21
CA LYS A 122 19.99 -30.93 3.03
C LYS A 122 19.47 -32.29 2.55
N ASN A 123 18.93 -33.10 3.47
CA ASN A 123 18.38 -34.43 3.20
C ASN A 123 16.85 -34.44 3.03
N LYS A 124 16.21 -33.27 3.07
CA LYS A 124 14.76 -33.12 2.94
C LYS A 124 14.35 -32.95 1.48
N THR A 125 13.10 -33.26 1.19
CA THR A 125 12.50 -33.06 -0.14
C THR A 125 12.42 -31.56 -0.48
N ALA A 126 12.31 -31.25 -1.78
CA ALA A 126 12.14 -29.87 -2.24
C ALA A 126 10.89 -29.19 -1.63
N ALA A 127 9.80 -29.95 -1.46
CA ALA A 127 8.58 -29.45 -0.83
C ALA A 127 8.81 -29.04 0.63
N GLU A 128 9.51 -29.87 1.41
CA GLU A 128 9.86 -29.55 2.80
C GLU A 128 10.82 -28.35 2.89
N GLN A 129 11.80 -28.24 1.98
CA GLN A 129 12.70 -27.09 1.92
C GLN A 129 11.93 -25.79 1.63
N GLN A 130 10.93 -25.84 0.75
CA GLN A 130 10.05 -24.70 0.48
C GLN A 130 9.22 -24.29 1.70
N THR A 131 8.69 -25.27 2.45
CA THR A 131 8.00 -25.00 3.72
C THR A 131 8.92 -24.32 4.72
N ILE A 132 10.16 -24.81 4.88
CA ILE A 132 11.16 -24.21 5.79
C ILE A 132 11.44 -22.75 5.41
N ALA A 133 11.62 -22.46 4.12
CA ALA A 133 11.85 -21.09 3.66
C ALA A 133 10.63 -20.18 3.92
N SER A 134 9.42 -20.67 3.67
CA SER A 134 8.17 -19.93 3.93
C SER A 134 7.96 -19.65 5.42
N ASP A 135 8.20 -20.64 6.28
CA ASP A 135 8.07 -20.50 7.72
C ASP A 135 9.13 -19.59 8.31
N LEU A 136 10.37 -19.67 7.81
CA LEU A 136 11.42 -18.73 8.18
C LEU A 136 11.02 -17.30 7.83
N PHE A 137 10.53 -17.06 6.61
CA PHE A 137 10.08 -15.72 6.23
C PHE A 137 8.93 -15.21 7.09
N LYS A 138 7.89 -16.04 7.33
CA LYS A 138 6.76 -15.68 8.20
C LYS A 138 7.22 -15.37 9.63
N LYS A 139 8.11 -16.20 10.18
CA LYS A 139 8.70 -16.00 11.52
C LYS A 139 9.43 -14.66 11.58
N THR A 140 10.32 -14.42 10.62
CA THR A 140 11.10 -13.18 10.55
C THR A 140 10.18 -11.99 10.41
N LEU A 141 9.18 -12.02 9.52
CA LEU A 141 8.23 -10.92 9.29
C LEU A 141 7.37 -10.60 10.53
N ASN A 142 6.97 -11.63 11.28
CA ASN A 142 6.20 -11.49 12.52
C ASN A 142 7.01 -11.04 13.72
N ASP A 143 8.34 -11.01 13.64
CA ASP A 143 9.18 -10.53 14.73
C ASP A 143 8.78 -9.10 15.12
N GLY A 144 8.45 -8.92 16.40
CA GLY A 144 8.08 -7.63 16.97
C GLY A 144 9.25 -6.64 17.00
N ALA A 145 10.49 -7.14 16.94
CA ALA A 145 11.70 -6.34 16.87
C ALA A 145 12.02 -5.83 15.46
N ASN A 146 11.22 -6.19 14.45
CA ASN A 146 11.42 -5.68 13.10
C ASN A 146 11.33 -4.16 13.08
N LYS A 147 12.35 -3.55 12.47
CA LYS A 147 12.37 -2.11 12.22
C LYS A 147 11.24 -1.74 11.25
N THR A 148 10.74 -0.54 11.40
CA THR A 148 9.86 0.11 10.41
C THR A 148 10.62 1.19 9.67
N THR A 149 10.24 1.43 8.43
CA THR A 149 10.71 2.59 7.65
C THR A 149 9.53 3.51 7.37
N SER A 150 9.79 4.81 7.43
CA SER A 150 8.82 5.85 7.05
C SER A 150 9.30 6.57 5.79
N THR A 151 8.40 6.79 4.84
CA THR A 151 8.72 7.42 3.57
C THR A 151 7.61 8.39 3.18
N ASP A 152 8.00 9.64 2.94
CA ASP A 152 7.11 10.64 2.39
C ASP A 152 6.92 10.39 0.89
N THR A 153 5.67 10.43 0.44
CA THR A 153 5.31 10.21 -0.95
C THR A 153 4.03 10.96 -1.29
N SER A 154 3.67 10.92 -2.57
CA SER A 154 2.44 11.52 -3.08
C SER A 154 1.71 10.54 -3.99
N VAL A 155 0.39 10.53 -3.90
CA VAL A 155 -0.49 9.72 -4.74
C VAL A 155 -1.27 10.65 -5.65
N LYS A 156 -1.14 10.42 -6.95
CA LYS A 156 -2.00 11.03 -7.97
C LYS A 156 -3.34 10.29 -8.01
N VAL A 157 -4.42 11.05 -7.93
CA VAL A 157 -5.80 10.58 -7.91
C VAL A 157 -6.57 11.32 -8.98
N LYS A 158 -7.48 10.63 -9.68
CA LYS A 158 -8.37 11.19 -10.69
C LYS A 158 -9.83 10.94 -10.34
N LYS A 159 -10.69 11.88 -10.70
CA LYS A 159 -12.13 11.72 -10.60
C LYS A 159 -12.66 11.12 -11.90
N ILE A 160 -13.20 9.91 -11.83
CA ILE A 160 -13.73 9.15 -12.96
C ILE A 160 -15.17 8.79 -12.62
N SER A 161 -16.11 9.25 -13.45
CA SER A 161 -17.56 9.04 -13.23
C SER A 161 -18.01 9.41 -11.81
N GLY A 162 -17.51 10.54 -11.31
CA GLY A 162 -17.82 11.06 -9.98
C GLY A 162 -17.04 10.42 -8.81
N LYS A 163 -16.24 9.38 -9.05
CA LYS A 163 -15.47 8.66 -8.03
C LYS A 163 -13.99 8.98 -8.11
N TRP A 164 -13.35 9.25 -6.98
CA TRP A 164 -11.90 9.41 -6.91
C TRP A 164 -11.21 8.04 -6.93
N GLN A 165 -10.26 7.87 -7.84
CA GLN A 165 -9.48 6.65 -8.02
C GLN A 165 -8.00 6.99 -8.18
N ILE A 166 -7.14 6.18 -7.58
CA ILE A 166 -5.68 6.25 -7.74
C ILE A 166 -5.37 6.11 -9.23
N ALA A 167 -4.70 7.13 -9.77
CA ALA A 167 -4.37 7.20 -11.17
C ALA A 167 -3.42 6.04 -11.55
N LYS A 168 -3.59 5.52 -12.76
CA LYS A 168 -2.71 4.45 -13.27
C LYS A 168 -1.24 4.88 -13.38
N ASP A 169 -1.00 6.17 -13.64
CA ASP A 169 0.32 6.74 -13.89
C ASP A 169 0.76 7.72 -12.78
N GLY A 170 2.08 7.91 -12.65
CA GLY A 170 2.66 8.92 -11.76
C GLY A 170 2.73 8.52 -10.28
N ASN A 171 2.53 7.24 -9.97
CA ASN A 171 2.52 6.67 -8.62
C ASN A 171 3.69 5.71 -8.33
N LYS A 172 4.78 5.78 -9.11
CA LYS A 172 5.95 4.89 -8.97
C LYS A 172 6.60 4.99 -7.58
N ALA A 173 6.80 6.21 -7.08
CA ALA A 173 7.36 6.46 -5.75
C ALA A 173 6.45 5.91 -4.64
N PHE A 174 5.14 6.09 -4.77
CA PHE A 174 4.16 5.52 -3.86
C PHE A 174 4.27 3.98 -3.83
N GLY A 175 4.31 3.32 -4.98
CA GLY A 175 4.47 1.86 -5.05
C GLY A 175 5.79 1.33 -4.46
N ALA A 176 6.87 2.12 -4.50
CA ALA A 176 8.14 1.77 -3.86
C ALA A 176 8.09 1.92 -2.33
N ALA A 177 7.58 3.06 -1.85
CA ALA A 177 7.38 3.33 -0.43
C ALA A 177 6.43 2.30 0.21
N PHE A 178 5.40 1.89 -0.54
CA PHE A 178 4.41 0.91 -0.13
C PHE A 178 5.02 -0.46 0.19
N LEU A 179 6.07 -0.87 -0.53
CA LEU A 179 6.77 -2.14 -0.32
C LEU A 179 7.88 -2.07 0.76
N GLY A 180 7.95 -0.99 1.54
CA GLY A 180 8.93 -0.86 2.62
C GLY A 180 10.38 -0.93 2.15
N GLY A 181 10.68 -0.35 0.98
CA GLY A 181 12.03 -0.32 0.40
C GLY A 181 12.46 -1.60 -0.34
N LEU A 182 11.59 -2.62 -0.46
CA LEU A 182 11.93 -3.90 -1.09
C LEU A 182 12.35 -3.78 -2.58
N ARG A 183 11.84 -2.77 -3.31
CA ARG A 183 12.24 -2.55 -4.71
C ARG A 183 13.71 -2.16 -4.86
N ASP A 184 14.32 -1.56 -3.84
CA ASP A 184 15.74 -1.18 -3.87
C ASP A 184 16.65 -2.40 -3.72
N LEU A 185 16.13 -3.52 -3.21
CA LEU A 185 16.86 -4.78 -3.07
C LEU A 185 17.14 -5.45 -4.42
N GLY A 186 16.19 -5.35 -5.37
CA GLY A 186 16.38 -5.83 -6.74
C GLY A 186 17.33 -4.97 -7.58
N ALA A 187 17.47 -3.69 -7.23
CA ALA A 187 18.43 -2.78 -7.88
C ALA A 187 19.88 -2.96 -7.35
N LEU A 188 20.05 -3.57 -6.17
CA LEU A 188 21.37 -3.89 -5.59
C LEU A 188 21.93 -5.25 -6.08
N ALA A 189 21.12 -6.05 -6.79
CA ALA A 189 21.49 -7.35 -7.33
C ALA A 189 21.81 -7.31 -8.84
N GLN A 190 21.91 -6.11 -9.42
CA GLN A 190 22.37 -5.83 -10.79
C GLN A 190 23.69 -5.06 -10.72
#